data_AF-A0A143PL67-F1
#
_entry.id   AF-A0A143PL67-F1
#
_cell.length_a   1.000
_cell.length_b   1.000
_cell.length_c   1.000
_cell.angle_alpha   90.00
_cell.angle_beta   90.00
_cell.angle_gamma   90.00
#
_symmetry.space_group_name_H-M   'P 1'
#
loop_
_entity.id
_entity.type
_entity.pdbx_description
1 polymer ?
#
loop_
_entity_poly.entity_id
_entity_poly.type
_entity_poly.pdbx_seq_one_letter_code
_entity_poly.pdbx_strand_id
1 'polypeptide(L)'
;MPRHDDLVGAIVAHEIGHLLGIRHAASGLMRATLQADDMVAVRRGMLRFSPAEASRMRIAALLAGKERLRASAAGARPSPSQQ
;
A
#
# COMPACT_ATOMS: atom_id res chain seq x y z
N MET A 1 -14.10 2.33 -23.45
CA MET A 1 -12.65 2.02 -23.58
C MET A 1 -11.97 2.24 -22.24
N PRO A 2 -11.16 1.27 -21.76
CA PRO A 2 -10.22 1.46 -20.64
C PRO A 2 -9.25 2.59 -20.95
N ARG A 3 -8.87 3.41 -19.95
CA ARG A 3 -7.76 4.35 -20.11
C ARG A 3 -6.48 3.71 -19.57
N HIS A 4 -5.35 4.00 -20.19
CA HIS A 4 -4.05 3.52 -19.72
C HIS A 4 -3.80 3.96 -18.26
N ASP A 5 -4.28 5.14 -17.89
CA ASP A 5 -4.18 5.68 -16.53
C ASP A 5 -4.94 4.82 -15.50
N ASP A 6 -6.06 4.18 -15.88
CA ASP A 6 -6.80 3.27 -15.00
C ASP A 6 -5.94 2.05 -14.66
N LEU A 7 -5.25 1.50 -15.66
CA LEU A 7 -4.35 0.36 -15.50
C LEU A 7 -3.14 0.73 -14.66
N VAL A 8 -2.49 1.87 -14.95
CA VAL A 8 -1.33 2.34 -14.18
C VAL A 8 -1.73 2.59 -12.72
N GLY A 9 -2.86 3.25 -12.47
CA GLY A 9 -3.36 3.48 -11.12
C GLY A 9 -3.64 2.17 -10.36
N ALA A 10 -4.24 1.19 -11.04
CA ALA A 10 -4.52 -0.12 -10.44
C ALA A 10 -3.23 -0.87 -10.08
N ILE A 11 -2.23 -0.87 -10.97
CA ILE A 11 -0.93 -1.52 -10.72
C ILE A 11 -0.18 -0.81 -9.59
N VAL A 12 -0.10 0.53 -9.61
CA VAL A 12 0.57 1.28 -8.54
C VAL A 12 -0.06 0.98 -7.19
N ALA A 13 -1.39 0.95 -7.11
CA ALA A 13 -2.08 0.59 -5.89
C ALA A 13 -1.81 -0.88 -5.49
N HIS A 14 -1.83 -1.82 -6.44
CA HIS A 14 -1.51 -3.24 -6.20
C HIS A 14 -0.11 -3.43 -5.59
N GLU A 15 0.90 -2.78 -6.15
CA GLU A 15 2.27 -2.85 -5.65
C GLU A 15 2.43 -2.20 -4.27
N ILE A 16 1.74 -1.08 -4.01
CA ILE A 16 1.67 -0.50 -2.65
C ILE A 16 1.05 -1.51 -1.68
N GLY A 17 0.05 -2.28 -2.12
CA GLY A 17 -0.52 -3.39 -1.36
C GLY A 17 0.56 -4.39 -0.93
N HIS A 18 1.40 -4.86 -1.86
CA HIS A 18 2.51 -5.77 -1.57
C HIS A 18 3.53 -5.16 -0.61
N LEU A 19 3.93 -3.90 -0.83
CA LEU A 19 4.85 -3.18 0.05
C LEU A 19 4.32 -3.03 1.48
N LEU A 20 2.99 -2.99 1.64
CA LEU A 20 2.32 -2.94 2.93
C LEU A 20 1.90 -4.32 3.47
N GLY A 21 2.39 -5.40 2.86
CA GLY A 21 2.23 -6.78 3.35
C GLY A 21 0.91 -7.45 2.95
N ILE A 22 0.18 -6.92 1.98
CA ILE A 22 -1.01 -7.55 1.44
C ILE A 22 -0.61 -8.57 0.38
N ARG A 23 -1.08 -9.81 0.51
CA ARG A 23 -0.89 -10.88 -0.49
C ARG A 23 -1.99 -10.83 -1.54
N HIS A 24 -1.81 -11.55 -2.64
CA HIS A 24 -2.88 -11.75 -3.60
C HIS A 24 -4.16 -12.27 -2.96
N ALA A 25 -5.29 -11.85 -3.52
CA ALA A 25 -6.62 -12.26 -3.13
C ALA A 25 -7.38 -12.85 -4.34
N ALA A 26 -8.44 -13.61 -4.06
CA ALA A 26 -9.31 -14.15 -5.09
C ALA A 26 -10.15 -13.06 -5.80
N SER A 27 -10.37 -11.93 -5.15
CA SER A 27 -11.20 -10.83 -5.63
C SER A 27 -10.64 -9.45 -5.27
N GLY A 28 -11.18 -8.40 -5.89
CA GLY A 28 -10.76 -7.02 -5.64
C GLY A 28 -9.44 -6.66 -6.31
N LEU A 29 -8.83 -5.57 -5.82
CA LEU A 29 -7.65 -4.98 -6.44
C LEU A 29 -6.38 -5.86 -6.33
N MET A 30 -6.34 -6.77 -5.35
CA MET A 30 -5.21 -7.68 -5.12
C MET A 30 -5.33 -9.01 -5.88
N ARG A 31 -6.21 -9.11 -6.88
CA ARG A 31 -6.22 -10.26 -7.79
C ARG A 31 -4.89 -10.39 -8.51
N ALA A 32 -4.40 -11.62 -8.66
CA ALA A 32 -3.16 -11.90 -9.38
C ALA A 32 -3.24 -11.56 -10.88
N THR A 33 -4.45 -11.52 -11.45
CA THR A 33 -4.66 -11.16 -12.85
C THR A 33 -5.84 -10.20 -12.94
N LEU A 34 -5.60 -9.02 -13.53
CA LEU A 34 -6.62 -8.05 -13.89
C LEU A 34 -7.06 -8.27 -15.34
N GLN A 35 -8.36 -8.16 -15.58
CA GLN A 35 -9.01 -8.31 -16.87
C GLN A 35 -9.52 -6.96 -17.40
N ALA A 36 -9.95 -6.90 -18.65
CA ALA A 36 -10.46 -5.66 -19.25
C ALA A 36 -11.64 -5.04 -18.47
N ASP A 37 -12.54 -5.88 -17.95
CA ASP A 37 -13.70 -5.43 -17.15
C ASP A 37 -13.29 -4.86 -15.79
N ASP A 38 -12.16 -5.32 -15.23
CA ASP A 38 -11.61 -4.77 -14.00
C ASP A 38 -11.19 -3.31 -14.21
N MET A 39 -10.76 -2.91 -15.41
CA MET A 39 -10.42 -1.51 -15.71
C MET A 39 -11.65 -0.61 -15.71
N VAL A 40 -12.80 -1.13 -16.18
CA VAL A 40 -14.07 -0.42 -16.06
C VAL A 40 -14.47 -0.29 -14.60
N ALA A 41 -14.24 -1.33 -13.79
CA ALA A 41 -14.50 -1.30 -12.36
C ALA A 41 -13.57 -0.34 -11.60
N VAL A 42 -12.28 -0.24 -11.94
CA VAL A 42 -11.33 0.75 -11.40
C VAL A 42 -11.86 2.15 -11.65
N ARG A 43 -12.22 2.46 -12.91
CA ARG A 43 -12.67 3.80 -13.29
C ARG A 43 -13.97 4.21 -12.61
N ARG A 44 -14.81 3.24 -12.25
CA ARG A 44 -16.05 3.44 -11.47
C ARG A 44 -15.81 3.43 -9.96
N GLY A 45 -14.57 3.26 -9.50
CA GLY A 45 -14.23 3.15 -8.07
C GLY A 45 -14.77 1.88 -7.41
N MET A 46 -15.05 0.82 -8.18
CA MET A 46 -15.62 -0.44 -7.71
C MET A 46 -14.55 -1.53 -7.48
N LEU A 47 -13.42 -1.45 -8.19
CA LEU A 47 -12.28 -2.33 -7.92
C LEU A 47 -11.38 -1.69 -6.86
N ARG A 48 -11.45 -2.18 -5.62
CA ARG A 48 -10.77 -1.61 -4.46
C ARG A 48 -10.13 -2.70 -3.61
N PHE A 49 -9.31 -2.29 -2.65
CA PHE A 49 -9.01 -3.13 -1.49
C PHE A 49 -10.29 -3.45 -0.72
N SER A 50 -10.41 -4.68 -0.24
CA SER A 50 -11.42 -5.05 0.74
C SER A 50 -11.24 -4.25 2.04
N PRO A 51 -12.29 -4.12 2.87
CA PRO A 51 -12.17 -3.46 4.17
C PRO A 51 -11.07 -4.06 5.06
N ALA A 52 -10.88 -5.38 5.01
CA ALA A 52 -9.84 -6.08 5.75
C ALA A 52 -8.43 -5.73 5.26
N GLU A 53 -8.22 -5.69 3.94
CA GLU A 53 -6.93 -5.26 3.36
C GLU A 53 -6.65 -3.80 3.69
N ALA A 54 -7.61 -2.90 3.51
CA ALA A 54 -7.46 -1.49 3.86
C ALA A 54 -7.13 -1.28 5.35
N SER A 55 -7.74 -2.06 6.24
CA SER A 55 -7.41 -2.04 7.68
C SER A 55 -5.96 -2.46 7.92
N ARG A 56 -5.53 -3.58 7.34
CA ARG A 56 -4.15 -4.09 7.45
C ARG A 56 -3.13 -3.08 6.91
N MET A 57 -3.40 -2.48 5.75
CA MET A 57 -2.52 -1.46 5.15
C MET A 57 -2.34 -0.25 6.07
N ARG A 58 -3.42 0.26 6.70
CA ARG A 58 -3.33 1.38 7.64
C ARG A 58 -2.50 1.02 8.87
N ILE A 59 -2.68 -0.19 9.40
CA ILE A 59 -1.88 -0.68 10.54
C ILE A 59 -0.40 -0.76 10.15
N ALA A 60 -0.07 -1.37 9.01
CA ALA A 60 1.30 -1.48 8.52
C ALA A 60 1.96 -0.10 8.34
N ALA A 61 1.25 0.85 7.72
CA ALA A 61 1.75 2.21 7.53
C ALA A 61 2.02 2.95 8.86
N LEU A 62 1.13 2.79 9.85
CA LEU A 62 1.30 3.39 11.18
C LEU A 62 2.50 2.79 11.92
N LEU A 63 2.71 1.48 11.84
CA LEU A 63 3.85 0.80 12.46
C LEU A 63 5.17 1.25 11.82
N ALA A 64 5.25 1.24 10.49
CA ALA A 64 6.44 1.72 9.77
C ALA A 64 6.74 3.20 10.07
N GLY A 65 5.70 4.04 10.22
CA GLY A 65 5.86 5.43 10.65
C GLY A 65 6.46 5.57 12.05
N LYS A 66 5.96 4.78 13.02
CA LYS A 66 6.46 4.77 14.41
C LYS A 66 7.92 4.33 14.48
N GLU A 67 8.30 3.32 13.71
CA GLU A 67 9.68 2.82 13.65
C GLU A 67 10.64 3.88 13.12
N ARG A 68 10.27 4.58 12.04
CA ARG A 68 11.08 5.70 11.51
C ARG A 68 11.26 6.81 12.54
N LEU A 69 10.19 7.22 13.24
CA LEU A 69 10.29 8.25 14.28
C LEU A 69 11.22 7.83 15.42
N ARG A 70 11.15 6.56 15.85
CA ARG A 70 12.05 6.01 16.88
C ARG A 70 13.51 5.99 16.41
N ALA A 71 13.76 5.57 15.17
CA ALA A 71 15.11 5.54 14.60
C ALA A 71 15.71 6.95 14.51
N SER A 72 14.94 7.94 14.04
CA SER A 72 15.38 9.34 13.99
C SER A 72 15.70 9.90 15.38
N ALA A 73 14.89 9.58 16.40
CA ALA A 73 15.14 10.01 17.78
C ALA A 73 16.37 9.34 18.41
N ALA A 74 16.65 8.08 18.08
CA ALA A 74 17.83 7.36 18.56
C ALA A 74 19.12 7.91 17.93
N GLY A 75 19.10 8.30 16.65
CA GLY A 75 20.23 8.93 15.96
C GLY A 75 20.53 10.37 16.42
N ALA A 76 19.57 11.04 17.07
CA ALA A 76 19.70 12.40 17.58
C ALA A 76 20.27 12.49 19.01
N ARG A 77 20.54 11.37 19.69
CA ARG A 77 21.16 11.42 21.03
C ARG A 77 22.62 11.88 20.88
N PRO A 78 23.03 13.02 21.47
CA PRO A 78 24.43 13.41 21.43
C PRO A 78 25.28 12.36 22.17
N SER A 79 26.39 11.96 21.56
CA SER A 79 27.41 11.15 22.25
C SER A 79 27.84 11.93 23.50
N PRO A 80 27.89 11.31 24.69
CA PRO A 80 28.42 11.97 25.86
C PRO A 80 29.89 12.29 25.57
N SER A 81 30.19 13.58 25.46
CA SER A 81 31.53 14.12 25.34
C SER A 81 32.38 13.53 26.47
N GLN A 82 33.35 12.69 26.11
CA GLN A 82 34.40 12.26 27.03
C GLN A 82 35.22 13.50 27.39
N GLN A 83 35.13 13.90 28.67
CA GLN A 83 36.07 14.80 29.33
C GLN A 83 37.13 13.96 30.03
#